data_AF-A0A847Y177-F1
#
_entry.id   AF-A0A847Y177-F1
#
_cell.length_a   1.000
_cell.length_b   1.000
_cell.length_c   1.000
_cell.angle_alpha   90.00
_cell.angle_beta   90.00
_cell.angle_gamma   90.00
#
_symmetry.space_group_name_H-M   'P 1'
#
loop_
_entity.id
_entity.type
_entity.pdbx_description
1 polymer ?
#
loop_
_entity_poly.entity_id
_entity_poly.type
_entity_poly.pdbx_seq_one_letter_code
_entity_poly.pdbx_strand_id
1 'polypeptide(L)'
;MSIVQSIIRGFIGEWGMKVGDWYYQNSLWINGAILLYALLIYTSWKNYQSIKQFLIDSMTEQLSPKVKSWSKSEINRHSKDIEIPWDKARKKIFLPLLTNAGNFLPKFASGKLIRELFPREFILNSLHEINKK
;
A
#
# COMPACT_ATOMS: atom_id res chain seq x y z
N MET A 1 -13.54 21.39 -41.28
CA MET A 1 -12.33 20.69 -40.79
C MET A 1 -11.40 21.74 -40.24
N SER A 2 -11.02 21.66 -38.97
CA SER A 2 -10.22 22.73 -38.33
C SER A 2 -8.77 22.65 -38.80
N ILE A 3 -8.07 23.80 -38.93
CA ILE A 3 -6.64 23.88 -39.26
C ILE A 3 -5.81 22.98 -38.32
N VAL A 4 -6.21 22.89 -37.05
CA VAL A 4 -5.58 22.04 -36.04
C VAL A 4 -5.70 20.56 -36.40
N GLN A 5 -6.87 20.11 -36.88
CA GLN A 5 -7.07 18.70 -37.30
C GLN A 5 -6.21 18.33 -38.52
N SER A 6 -6.02 19.26 -39.45
CA SER A 6 -5.16 19.04 -40.62
C SER A 6 -3.68 18.96 -40.24
N ILE A 7 -3.22 19.79 -39.29
CA ILE A 7 -1.85 19.74 -38.75
C ILE A 7 -1.60 18.44 -37.99
N ILE A 8 -2.53 18.03 -37.12
CA ILE A 8 -2.45 16.78 -36.35
C ILE A 8 -2.43 15.58 -37.29
N ARG A 9 -3.29 15.54 -38.32
CA ARG A 9 -3.31 14.46 -39.32
C ARG A 9 -2.03 14.40 -40.15
N GLY A 10 -1.39 15.54 -40.43
CA GLY A 10 -0.09 15.60 -41.11
C GLY A 10 1.07 15.06 -40.25
N PHE A 11 1.04 15.27 -38.93
CA PHE A 11 2.09 14.81 -38.01
C PHE A 11 1.95 13.34 -37.57
N ILE A 12 0.72 12.89 -37.32
CA ILE A 12 0.42 11.59 -36.70
C ILE A 12 -0.13 10.57 -37.71
N GLY A 13 -0.54 11.03 -38.89
CA GLY A 13 -1.12 10.20 -39.95
C GLY A 13 -2.55 9.75 -39.64
N GLU A 14 -3.17 9.06 -40.60
CA GLU A 14 -4.55 8.56 -40.46
C GLU A 14 -4.71 7.54 -39.32
N TRP A 15 -3.65 6.77 -39.05
CA TRP A 15 -3.67 5.77 -37.99
C TRP A 15 -3.84 6.40 -36.61
N GLY A 16 -3.02 7.39 -36.25
CA GLY A 16 -3.13 7.96 -34.91
C GLY A 16 -4.32 8.91 -34.76
N MET A 17 -4.86 9.47 -35.85
CA MET A 17 -6.20 10.09 -35.82
C MET A 17 -7.29 9.09 -35.43
N LYS A 18 -7.28 7.88 -36.03
CA LYS A 18 -8.22 6.81 -35.66
C LYS A 18 -8.06 6.36 -34.20
N VAL A 19 -6.82 6.28 -33.70
CA VAL A 19 -6.56 5.97 -32.28
C VAL A 19 -7.08 7.08 -31.37
N GLY A 20 -6.87 8.35 -31.75
CA GLY A 20 -7.38 9.50 -31.00
C GLY A 20 -8.91 9.55 -30.95
N ASP A 21 -9.57 9.31 -32.09
CA ASP A 21 -11.03 9.25 -32.17
C ASP A 21 -11.59 8.07 -31.35
N TRP A 22 -10.94 6.90 -31.41
CA TRP A 22 -11.30 5.75 -30.59
C TRP A 22 -11.14 6.06 -29.09
N TYR A 23 -10.02 6.69 -28.69
CA TYR A 23 -9.82 7.12 -27.31
C TYR A 23 -10.90 8.12 -26.89
N TYR A 24 -11.22 9.11 -27.71
CA TYR A 24 -12.22 10.12 -27.38
C TYR A 24 -13.60 9.49 -27.17
N GLN A 25 -14.02 8.60 -28.06
CA GLN A 25 -15.28 7.84 -27.96
C GLN A 25 -15.34 6.95 -26.71
N ASN A 26 -14.19 6.40 -26.27
CA ASN A 26 -14.10 5.51 -25.12
C ASN A 26 -13.55 6.20 -23.85
N SER A 27 -13.36 7.52 -23.88
CA SER A 27 -12.58 8.25 -22.88
C SER A 27 -13.15 8.11 -21.47
N LEU A 28 -14.47 8.05 -21.34
CA LEU A 28 -15.15 7.82 -20.06
C LEU A 28 -14.75 6.47 -19.45
N TRP A 29 -14.75 5.39 -20.24
CA TRP A 29 -14.39 4.05 -19.79
C TRP A 29 -12.91 3.94 -19.44
N ILE A 30 -12.04 4.52 -20.27
CA ILE A 30 -10.59 4.50 -20.05
C ILE A 30 -10.24 5.26 -18.78
N ASN A 31 -10.73 6.49 -18.63
CA ASN A 31 -10.49 7.31 -17.43
C ASN A 31 -11.12 6.67 -16.19
N GLY A 32 -12.32 6.10 -16.33
CA GLY A 32 -12.98 5.36 -15.26
C GLY A 32 -12.15 4.17 -14.77
N ALA A 33 -11.58 3.38 -15.68
CA ALA A 33 -10.70 2.27 -15.35
C ALA A 33 -9.42 2.73 -14.64
N ILE A 34 -8.81 3.83 -15.12
CA ILE A 34 -7.61 4.42 -14.50
C ILE A 34 -7.93 4.91 -13.08
N LEU A 35 -9.03 5.64 -12.90
CA LEU A 35 -9.46 6.13 -11.59
C LEU A 35 -9.79 4.99 -10.62
N LEU A 36 -10.48 3.96 -11.09
CA LEU A 36 -10.78 2.78 -10.29
C LEU A 36 -9.49 2.08 -9.85
N TYR A 37 -8.53 1.92 -10.75
CA TYR A 37 -7.24 1.33 -10.44
C TYR A 37 -6.45 2.16 -9.41
N ALA A 38 -6.42 3.49 -9.57
CA ALA A 38 -5.80 4.40 -8.61
C ALA A 38 -6.47 4.29 -7.23
N LEU A 39 -7.80 4.16 -7.17
CA LEU A 39 -8.55 3.97 -5.93
C LEU A 39 -8.22 2.64 -5.25
N LEU A 40 -8.04 1.56 -6.02
CA LEU A 40 -7.62 0.26 -5.49
C LEU A 40 -6.22 0.32 -4.88
N ILE A 41 -5.27 0.97 -5.56
CA ILE A 41 -3.91 1.18 -5.02
C ILE A 41 -3.96 2.01 -3.75
N TYR A 42 -4.68 3.13 -3.76
CA TYR A 42 -4.79 4.02 -2.61
C TYR A 42 -5.36 3.30 -1.39
N THR A 43 -6.45 2.55 -1.58
CA THR A 43 -7.06 1.73 -0.52
C THR A 43 -6.08 0.68 0.00
N SER A 44 -5.33 0.03 -0.89
CA SER A 44 -4.33 -0.98 -0.52
C SER A 44 -3.19 -0.39 0.32
N TRP A 45 -2.75 0.82 0.00
CA TRP A 45 -1.74 1.54 0.77
C TRP A 45 -2.28 1.97 2.15
N LYS A 46 -3.53 2.44 2.20
CA LYS A 46 -4.19 2.77 3.48
C LYS A 46 -4.31 1.54 4.38
N ASN A 47 -4.65 0.38 3.81
CA ASN A 47 -4.68 -0.89 4.53
C ASN A 47 -3.30 -1.28 5.08
N TYR A 48 -2.23 -1.11 4.28
CA TYR A 48 -0.86 -1.36 4.72
C TYR A 48 -0.51 -0.50 5.95
N GLN A 49 -0.82 0.80 5.93
CA GLN A 49 -0.56 1.67 7.08
C GLN A 49 -1.40 1.28 8.30
N SER A 50 -2.67 0.91 8.10
CA SER A 50 -3.55 0.46 9.19
C SER A 50 -3.03 -0.81 9.87
N ILE A 51 -2.56 -1.79 9.09
CA ILE A 51 -1.93 -3.01 9.61
C ILE A 51 -0.64 -2.67 10.36
N LYS A 52 0.23 -1.83 9.76
CA LYS A 52 1.48 -1.40 10.40
C LYS A 52 1.21 -0.81 11.79
N GLN A 53 0.30 0.15 11.86
CA GLN A 53 -0.03 0.83 13.11
C GLN A 53 -0.61 -0.15 14.13
N PHE A 54 -1.54 -1.02 13.72
CA PHE A 54 -2.13 -2.03 14.59
C PHE A 54 -1.09 -2.98 15.19
N LEU A 55 -0.15 -3.48 14.38
CA LEU A 55 0.90 -4.39 14.85
C LEU A 55 1.80 -3.71 15.87
N ILE A 56 2.20 -2.47 15.60
CA ILE A 56 3.03 -1.65 16.49
C ILE A 56 2.31 -1.39 17.82
N ASP A 57 1.05 -0.95 17.77
CA ASP A 57 0.27 -0.66 18.97
C ASP A 57 0.07 -1.92 19.81
N SER A 58 -0.30 -3.03 19.17
CA SER A 58 -0.51 -4.32 19.85
C SER A 58 0.77 -4.86 20.51
N MET A 59 1.94 -4.63 19.89
CA MET A 59 3.21 -5.03 20.50
C MET A 59 3.62 -4.07 21.63
N THR A 60 3.37 -2.78 21.46
CA THR A 60 3.66 -1.77 22.49
C THR A 60 2.82 -2.02 23.75
N GLU A 61 1.54 -2.35 23.60
CA GLU A 61 0.65 -2.71 24.71
C GLU A 61 1.14 -3.97 25.45
N GLN A 62 1.55 -5.01 24.73
CA GLN A 62 2.05 -6.26 25.33
C GLN A 62 3.42 -6.08 26.02
N LEU A 63 4.25 -5.15 25.55
CA LEU A 63 5.57 -4.85 26.14
C LEU A 63 5.50 -3.73 27.21
N SER A 64 4.32 -3.16 27.45
CA SER A 64 4.10 -2.02 28.33
C SER A 64 4.43 -2.36 29.80
N PRO A 65 4.89 -1.39 30.63
CA PRO A 65 5.16 0.02 30.34
C PRO A 65 6.64 0.35 29.99
N LYS A 66 7.53 -0.64 29.96
CA LYS A 66 8.98 -0.38 29.92
C LYS A 66 9.57 -0.20 28.53
N VAL A 67 8.82 -0.48 27.46
CA VAL A 67 9.32 -0.37 26.07
C VAL A 67 9.88 1.00 25.71
N LYS A 68 9.31 2.07 26.28
CA LYS A 68 9.80 3.46 26.08
C LYS A 68 11.14 3.74 26.76
N SER A 69 11.56 2.91 27.71
CA SER A 69 12.88 3.03 28.36
C SER A 69 13.90 2.03 27.82
N TRP A 70 13.48 1.12 26.96
CA TRP A 70 14.29 -0.01 26.52
C TRP A 70 15.18 0.33 25.33
N SER A 71 16.42 -0.11 25.44
CA SER A 71 17.37 -0.18 24.35
C SER A 71 16.93 -1.20 23.29
N LYS A 72 17.51 -1.11 22.10
CA LYS A 72 17.23 -2.05 21.00
C LYS A 72 17.43 -3.52 21.40
N SER A 73 18.43 -3.82 22.24
CA SER A 73 18.72 -5.18 22.72
C SER A 73 17.65 -5.69 23.69
N GLU A 74 17.14 -4.85 24.58
CA GLU A 74 16.05 -5.18 25.52
C GLU A 74 14.74 -5.44 24.77
N ILE A 75 14.39 -4.59 23.80
CA ILE A 75 13.22 -4.80 22.93
C ILE A 75 13.35 -6.13 22.17
N ASN A 76 14.53 -6.43 21.62
CA ASN A 76 14.75 -7.70 20.91
C ASN A 76 14.66 -8.91 21.84
N ARG A 77 15.14 -8.79 23.09
CA ARG A 77 15.05 -9.88 24.08
C ARG A 77 13.60 -10.18 24.46
N HIS A 78 12.84 -9.15 24.83
CA HIS A 78 11.47 -9.32 25.34
C HIS A 78 10.44 -9.56 24.25
N SER A 79 10.70 -9.14 23.01
CA SER A 79 9.78 -9.39 21.90
C SER A 79 9.76 -10.85 21.43
N LYS A 80 10.79 -11.65 21.70
CA LYS A 80 10.87 -13.06 21.23
C LYS A 80 9.70 -13.90 21.73
N ASP A 81 9.27 -13.65 22.94
CA ASP A 81 8.20 -14.41 23.61
C ASP A 81 6.80 -13.87 23.30
N ILE A 82 6.71 -12.80 22.50
CA ILE A 82 5.43 -12.15 22.18
C ILE A 82 4.84 -12.74 20.91
N GLU A 83 3.56 -13.09 21.03
CA GLU A 83 2.74 -13.47 19.91
C GLU A 83 2.33 -12.24 19.10
N ILE A 84 2.71 -12.23 17.82
CA ILE A 84 2.32 -11.17 16.90
C ILE A 84 0.91 -11.48 16.39
N PRO A 85 -0.08 -10.58 16.56
CA PRO A 85 -1.48 -10.88 16.29
C PRO A 85 -1.83 -10.78 14.79
N TRP A 86 -1.20 -11.62 13.96
CA TRP A 86 -1.32 -11.61 12.49
C TRP A 86 -2.77 -11.72 12.00
N ASP A 87 -3.56 -12.61 12.59
CA ASP A 87 -4.94 -12.83 12.18
C ASP A 87 -5.86 -11.66 12.55
N LYS A 88 -5.61 -11.02 13.70
CA LYS A 88 -6.33 -9.81 14.10
C LYS A 88 -5.98 -8.65 13.17
N ALA A 89 -4.71 -8.54 12.78
CA ALA A 89 -4.26 -7.52 11.82
C ALA A 89 -4.96 -7.68 10.47
N ARG A 90 -5.09 -8.93 9.97
CA ARG A 90 -5.83 -9.22 8.74
C ARG A 90 -7.30 -8.81 8.81
N LYS A 91 -7.97 -9.00 9.95
CA LYS A 91 -9.39 -8.64 10.12
C LYS A 91 -9.65 -7.13 10.15
N LYS A 92 -8.61 -6.30 10.26
CA LYS A 92 -8.73 -4.84 10.31
C LYS A 92 -8.91 -4.19 8.93
N ILE A 93 -8.67 -4.92 7.85
CA ILE A 93 -8.78 -4.39 6.48
C ILE A 93 -10.21 -4.52 5.95
N PHE A 94 -10.74 -3.44 5.37
CA PHE A 94 -12.07 -3.44 4.76
C PHE A 94 -12.07 -4.15 3.41
N LEU A 95 -11.12 -3.79 2.55
CA LEU A 95 -10.88 -4.43 1.27
C LEU A 95 -9.67 -5.35 1.42
N PRO A 96 -9.72 -6.63 0.99
CA PRO A 96 -8.63 -7.58 1.22
C PRO A 96 -7.47 -7.38 0.24
N LEU A 97 -7.05 -6.13 -0.01
CA LEU A 97 -5.93 -5.77 -0.86
C LEU A 97 -4.83 -5.07 -0.06
N LEU A 98 -3.59 -5.45 -0.34
CA LEU A 98 -2.39 -4.91 0.28
C LEU A 98 -1.29 -4.68 -0.77
N THR A 99 -0.54 -3.61 -0.58
CA THR A 99 0.69 -3.32 -1.32
C THR A 99 1.66 -2.58 -0.39
N ASN A 100 2.96 -2.79 -0.54
CA ASN A 100 3.97 -1.98 0.16
C ASN A 100 4.11 -0.60 -0.53
N ALA A 101 4.66 0.36 0.21
CA ALA A 101 5.02 1.65 -0.36
C ALA A 101 5.98 1.45 -1.54
N GLY A 102 5.59 1.91 -2.73
CA GLY A 102 6.37 1.81 -3.97
C GLY A 102 5.93 0.71 -4.95
N ASN A 103 5.01 -0.19 -4.57
CA ASN A 103 4.41 -1.12 -5.53
C ASN A 103 3.02 -0.68 -5.97
N PHE A 104 2.80 -0.72 -7.28
CA PHE A 104 1.52 -0.42 -7.91
C PHE A 104 0.64 -1.65 -8.09
N LEU A 105 1.14 -2.86 -7.77
CA LEU A 105 0.42 -4.12 -7.93
C LEU A 105 -0.17 -4.60 -6.58
N PRO A 106 -1.44 -4.29 -6.28
CA PRO A 106 -2.08 -4.78 -5.07
C PRO A 106 -2.23 -6.31 -5.12
N LYS A 107 -2.02 -6.96 -3.97
CA LYS A 107 -2.18 -8.41 -3.80
C LYS A 107 -3.25 -8.70 -2.75
N PHE A 108 -3.89 -9.85 -2.86
CA PHE A 108 -4.84 -10.29 -1.86
C PHE A 108 -4.18 -10.52 -0.50
N ALA A 109 -4.81 -9.98 0.53
CA ALA A 109 -4.33 -10.07 1.90
C ALA A 109 -4.43 -11.51 2.44
N SER A 110 -3.28 -12.11 2.68
CA SER A 110 -3.12 -13.40 3.36
C SER A 110 -2.20 -13.24 4.56
N GLY A 111 -2.30 -14.16 5.54
CA GLY A 111 -1.38 -14.16 6.68
C GLY A 111 0.09 -14.28 6.23
N LYS A 112 0.35 -15.04 5.16
CA LYS A 112 1.68 -15.15 4.54
C LYS A 112 2.16 -13.81 4.00
N LEU A 113 1.34 -13.12 3.19
CA LEU A 113 1.69 -11.81 2.64
C LEU A 113 1.92 -10.78 3.74
N ILE A 114 1.11 -10.77 4.81
CA ILE A 114 1.31 -9.86 5.94
C ILE A 114 2.66 -10.13 6.61
N ARG A 115 3.05 -11.39 6.83
CA ARG A 115 4.36 -11.74 7.41
C ARG A 115 5.53 -11.37 6.50
N GLU A 116 5.35 -11.49 5.19
CA GLU A 116 6.35 -11.06 4.19
C GLU A 116 6.51 -9.53 4.16
N LEU A 117 5.40 -8.80 4.24
CA LEU A 117 5.39 -7.33 4.24
C LEU A 117 5.88 -6.72 5.56
N PHE A 118 5.62 -7.42 6.67
CA PHE A 118 5.97 -6.98 8.02
C PHE A 118 6.83 -8.03 8.71
N PRO A 119 8.08 -8.25 8.24
CA PRO A 119 8.98 -9.18 8.90
C PRO A 119 9.25 -8.68 10.33
N ARG A 120 9.61 -9.60 11.23
CA ARG A 120 9.77 -9.28 12.66
C ARG A 120 10.78 -8.15 12.87
N GLU A 121 11.85 -8.13 12.10
CA GLU A 121 12.89 -7.09 12.13
C GLU A 121 12.33 -5.71 11.80
N PHE A 122 11.41 -5.61 10.84
CA PHE A 122 10.75 -4.36 10.48
C PHE A 122 9.93 -3.82 11.66
N ILE A 123 9.20 -4.70 12.35
CA ILE A 123 8.38 -4.32 13.51
C ILE A 123 9.29 -3.86 14.66
N LEU A 124 10.38 -4.58 14.94
CA LEU A 124 11.33 -4.20 15.99
C LEU A 124 12.01 -2.85 15.72
N ASN A 125 12.43 -2.62 14.47
CA ASN A 125 12.99 -1.33 14.08
C ASN A 125 11.94 -0.21 14.22
N SER A 126 10.68 -0.47 13.84
CA SER A 126 9.59 0.50 13.98
C SER A 126 9.29 0.84 15.45
N LEU A 127 9.32 -0.15 16.35
CA LEU A 127 9.16 0.06 17.80
C LEU A 127 10.30 0.93 18.36
N HIS A 128 11.53 0.70 17.92
CA HIS A 128 12.68 1.50 18.33
C HIS A 128 12.62 2.94 17.79
N GLU A 129 12.14 3.16 16.57
CA GLU A 129 11.96 4.51 16.03
C GLU A 129 10.92 5.32 16.80
N ILE A 130 9.86 4.68 17.28
CA ILE A 130 8.85 5.33 18.13
C ILE A 130 9.47 5.76 19.46
N ASN A 131 10.47 5.04 19.96
CA ASN A 131 11.18 5.41 21.19
C ASN A 131 12.12 6.62 21.03
N LYS A 132 12.49 6.99 19.79
CA LYS A 132 13.34 8.16 19.53
C LYS A 132 12.57 9.48 19.43
N LYS A 133 11.24 9.43 19.34
CA LYS A 133 10.36 10.60 19.23
C LYS A 133 9.75 10.95 20.57
#